data_AF-A0A1C3X814-F1
#
_entry.id   AF-A0A1C3X814-F1
#
_cell.length_a   1.000
_cell.length_b   1.000
_cell.length_c   1.000
_cell.angle_alpha   90.00
_cell.angle_beta   90.00
_cell.angle_gamma   90.00
#
_symmetry.space_group_name_H-M   'P 1'
#
loop_
_entity.id
_entity.type
_entity.pdbx_description
1 polymer ?
#
loop_
_entity_poly.entity_id
_entity_poly.type
_entity_poly.pdbx_seq_one_letter_code
_entity_poly.pdbx_strand_id
1 'polypeptide(L)'
;MTRNQRRQLQKLAERVDRVVESDHRFFERFPDRQYRVRLASQAEIETNAIIEGDKITVAPDRQIYVAVKSVAPRTNLRLIIVGPRDADTDIPEDLAQALYERVNCDKAREIEAQVRLMASGVR
;
A
#
# COMPACT_ATOMS: atom_id res chain seq x y z
N MET A 1 3.79 12.75 17.50
CA MET A 1 3.74 11.30 17.79
C MET A 1 4.29 11.01 19.19
N THR A 2 3.52 10.30 20.02
CA THR A 2 3.86 9.99 21.42
C THR A 2 4.83 8.79 21.54
N ARG A 3 5.44 8.60 22.72
CA ARG A 3 6.30 7.43 23.01
C ARG A 3 5.53 6.10 22.86
N ASN A 4 4.26 6.09 23.22
CA ASN A 4 3.40 4.90 23.09
C ASN A 4 3.11 4.60 21.62
N GLN A 5 2.79 5.61 20.81
CA GLN A 5 2.60 5.46 19.36
C GLN A 5 3.86 4.90 18.68
N ARG A 6 5.06 5.42 19.02
CA ARG A 6 6.34 4.89 18.51
C ARG A 6 6.54 3.40 18.84
N ARG A 7 6.29 3.01 20.09
CA ARG A 7 6.40 1.60 20.53
C ARG A 7 5.41 0.69 19.80
N GLN A 8 4.20 1.17 19.55
CA GLN A 8 3.18 0.40 18.84
C GLN A 8 3.54 0.23 17.36
N LEU A 9 4.02 1.29 16.69
CA LEU A 9 4.54 1.20 15.31
C LEU A 9 5.69 0.19 15.21
N GLN A 10 6.61 0.19 16.17
CA GLN A 10 7.72 -0.77 16.18
C GLN A 10 7.25 -2.23 16.27
N LYS A 11 6.19 -2.50 17.05
CA LYS A 11 5.58 -3.84 17.11
C LYS A 11 4.86 -4.24 15.82
N LEU A 12 4.31 -3.27 15.10
CA LEU A 12 3.61 -3.51 13.83
C LEU A 12 4.57 -3.68 12.65
N ALA A 13 5.78 -3.11 12.74
CA ALA A 13 6.78 -3.14 11.68
C ALA A 13 7.02 -4.55 11.14
N GLU A 14 7.30 -5.53 11.99
CA GLU A 14 7.56 -6.92 11.55
C GLU A 14 6.38 -7.54 10.78
N ARG A 15 5.14 -7.18 11.14
CA ARG A 15 3.95 -7.68 10.45
C ARG A 15 3.77 -6.96 9.11
N VAL A 16 4.05 -5.66 9.05
CA VAL A 16 4.03 -4.88 7.81
C VAL A 16 5.14 -5.36 6.85
N ASP A 17 6.32 -5.70 7.36
CA ASP A 17 7.45 -6.19 6.54
C ASP A 17 7.10 -7.49 5.82
N ARG A 18 6.38 -8.40 6.49
CA ARG A 18 5.87 -9.63 5.84
C ARG A 18 4.92 -9.33 4.68
N VAL A 19 4.10 -8.28 4.82
CA VAL A 19 3.17 -7.85 3.77
C VAL A 19 3.92 -7.21 2.61
N VAL A 20 4.92 -6.38 2.90
CA VAL A 20 5.81 -5.79 1.88
C VAL A 20 6.54 -6.88 1.10
N GLU A 21 7.05 -7.91 1.77
CA GLU A 21 7.70 -9.05 1.13
C GLU A 21 6.72 -9.87 0.25
N SER A 22 5.46 -10.00 0.67
CA SER A 22 4.41 -10.59 -0.18
C SER A 22 4.15 -9.75 -1.44
N ASP A 23 4.20 -8.42 -1.34
CA ASP A 23 4.06 -7.55 -2.51
C ASP A 23 5.27 -7.68 -3.45
N HIS A 24 6.49 -7.80 -2.92
CA HIS A 24 7.68 -8.06 -3.74
C HIS A 24 7.58 -9.38 -4.52
N ARG A 25 7.23 -10.47 -3.83
CA ARG A 25 7.09 -11.79 -4.46
C ARG A 25 6.02 -11.81 -5.55
N PHE A 26 4.97 -10.99 -5.41
CA PHE A 26 3.97 -10.85 -6.46
C PHE A 26 4.58 -10.25 -7.73
N PHE A 27 5.27 -9.11 -7.63
CA PHE A 27 5.87 -8.47 -8.81
C PHE A 27 7.05 -9.26 -9.38
N GLU A 28 7.78 -10.02 -8.55
CA GLU A 28 8.79 -10.98 -9.04
C GLU A 28 8.16 -12.13 -9.82
N ARG A 29 6.99 -12.62 -9.38
CA ARG A 29 6.26 -13.71 -10.06
C ARG A 29 5.54 -13.24 -11.33
N PHE A 30 5.10 -11.99 -11.37
CA PHE A 30 4.34 -11.41 -12.48
C PHE A 30 5.05 -10.15 -13.02
N PRO A 31 6.14 -10.32 -13.80
CA PRO A 31 6.99 -9.20 -14.23
C PRO A 31 6.29 -8.20 -15.16
N ASP A 32 5.20 -8.61 -15.83
CA ASP A 32 4.39 -7.74 -16.68
C ASP A 32 3.40 -6.86 -15.88
N ARG A 33 3.29 -7.07 -14.56
CA ARG A 33 2.40 -6.31 -13.68
C ARG A 33 3.17 -5.17 -13.01
N GLN A 34 2.63 -3.96 -13.05
CA GLN A 34 3.08 -2.81 -12.28
C GLN A 34 2.13 -2.45 -11.14
N TYR A 35 0.85 -2.84 -11.26
CA TYR A 35 -0.19 -2.55 -10.28
C TYR A 35 -0.81 -3.81 -9.69
N ARG A 36 -1.18 -3.73 -8.41
CA ARG A 36 -1.95 -4.77 -7.72
C ARG A 36 -2.94 -4.13 -6.77
N VAL A 37 -4.10 -4.74 -6.62
CA VAL A 37 -5.00 -4.47 -5.49
C VAL A 37 -5.06 -5.70 -4.61
N ARG A 38 -5.09 -5.51 -3.29
CA ARG A 38 -5.27 -6.59 -2.33
C ARG A 38 -6.01 -6.10 -1.09
N LEU A 39 -6.51 -7.05 -0.30
CA LEU A 39 -7.03 -6.74 1.02
C LEU A 39 -5.93 -6.11 1.89
N ALA A 40 -6.28 -5.07 2.66
CA ALA A 40 -5.36 -4.49 3.63
C ALA A 40 -5.16 -5.47 4.78
N SER A 41 -3.92 -5.62 5.22
CA SER A 41 -3.64 -6.38 6.44
C SER A 41 -4.09 -5.58 7.67
N GLN A 42 -4.45 -6.30 8.74
CA GLN A 42 -4.77 -5.66 10.02
C GLN A 42 -3.62 -4.77 10.53
N ALA A 43 -2.36 -5.17 10.29
CA ALA A 43 -1.20 -4.40 10.70
C ALA A 43 -1.06 -3.08 9.92
N GLU A 44 -1.41 -3.05 8.64
CA GLU A 44 -1.43 -1.82 7.84
C GLU A 44 -2.54 -0.87 8.30
N ILE A 45 -3.74 -1.39 8.58
CA ILE A 45 -4.87 -0.60 9.08
C ILE A 45 -4.50 0.05 10.43
N GLU A 46 -3.93 -0.72 11.35
CA GLU A 46 -3.48 -0.20 12.65
C GLU A 46 -2.33 0.80 12.53
N THR A 47 -1.39 0.57 11.60
CA THR A 47 -0.28 1.48 11.34
C THR A 47 -0.79 2.83 10.84
N ASN A 48 -1.71 2.81 9.87
CA ASN A 48 -2.30 4.04 9.33
C ASN A 48 -3.09 4.80 10.41
N ALA A 49 -3.87 4.11 11.24
CA ALA A 49 -4.62 4.75 12.31
C ALA A 49 -3.72 5.47 13.34
N ILE A 50 -2.50 4.98 13.58
CA ILE A 50 -1.53 5.65 14.45
C ILE A 50 -0.94 6.89 13.77
N ILE A 51 -0.68 6.82 12.47
CA ILE A 51 -0.07 7.91 11.68
C ILE A 51 -1.04 9.07 11.50
N GLU A 52 -2.26 8.77 11.05
CA GLU A 52 -3.31 9.76 10.80
C GLU A 52 -3.94 10.27 12.11
N GLY A 53 -3.76 9.53 13.21
CA GLY A 53 -4.35 9.86 14.51
C GLY A 53 -5.84 9.56 14.61
N ASP A 54 -6.44 8.90 13.61
CA ASP A 54 -7.84 8.51 13.58
C ASP A 54 -8.03 7.08 13.04
N LYS A 55 -9.07 6.40 13.51
CA LYS A 55 -9.42 5.05 13.01
C LYS A 55 -10.27 5.17 11.75
N ILE A 56 -9.83 4.51 10.68
CA ILE A 56 -10.68 4.32 9.51
C ILE A 56 -11.88 3.45 9.92
N THR A 57 -13.05 4.07 10.03
CA THR A 57 -14.32 3.38 10.24
C THR A 57 -14.97 3.15 8.88
N VAL A 58 -15.23 1.89 8.54
CA VAL A 58 -15.89 1.50 7.29
C VAL A 58 -17.28 0.95 7.58
N ALA A 59 -18.24 1.20 6.69
CA ALA A 59 -19.57 0.62 6.76
C ALA A 59 -19.51 -0.93 6.68
N PRO A 60 -20.52 -1.67 7.20
CA PRO A 60 -20.48 -3.14 7.25
C PRO A 60 -20.31 -3.84 5.89
N ASP A 61 -20.82 -3.23 4.82
CA ASP A 61 -20.73 -3.66 3.42
C ASP A 61 -19.41 -3.26 2.74
N ARG A 62 -18.50 -2.62 3.48
CA ARG A 62 -17.22 -2.12 2.97
C ARG A 62 -16.04 -2.75 3.70
N GLN A 63 -14.88 -2.73 3.04
CA GLN A 63 -13.60 -3.08 3.67
C GLN A 63 -12.44 -2.26 3.10
N ILE A 64 -11.31 -2.33 3.79
CA ILE A 64 -10.10 -1.60 3.44
C ILE A 64 -9.21 -2.48 2.56
N TYR A 65 -8.80 -1.93 1.43
CA TYR A 65 -7.86 -2.53 0.49
C TYR A 65 -6.61 -1.65 0.37
N VAL A 66 -5.58 -2.20 -0.25
CA VAL A 66 -4.36 -1.49 -0.64
C VAL A 66 -4.20 -1.60 -2.14
N ALA A 67 -4.14 -0.45 -2.82
CA ALA A 67 -3.64 -0.35 -4.18
C ALA A 67 -2.12 -0.16 -4.13
N VAL A 68 -1.40 -1.03 -4.82
CA VAL A 68 0.07 -1.10 -4.82
C VAL A 68 0.59 -0.78 -6.21
N LYS A 69 1.62 0.04 -6.30
CA LYS A 69 2.38 0.32 -7.52
C LYS A 69 3.84 -0.05 -7.31
N SER A 70 4.40 -0.90 -8.16
CA SER A 70 5.85 -1.11 -8.21
C SER A 70 6.51 0.06 -8.93
N VAL A 71 7.45 0.72 -8.26
CA VAL A 71 8.10 1.95 -8.79
C VAL A 71 9.58 1.75 -9.10
N ALA A 72 10.22 0.79 -8.43
CA ALA A 72 11.58 0.33 -8.66
C ALA A 72 11.75 -1.09 -8.10
N PRO A 73 12.84 -1.82 -8.41
CA PRO A 73 13.10 -3.13 -7.82
C PRO A 73 12.98 -3.09 -6.29
N ARG A 74 12.17 -4.00 -5.73
CA ARG A 74 11.91 -4.10 -4.28
C ARG A 74 11.40 -2.79 -3.64
N THR A 75 10.78 -1.92 -4.42
CA THR A 75 10.23 -0.65 -3.96
C THR A 75 8.82 -0.45 -4.49
N ASN A 76 7.87 -0.41 -3.57
CA ASN A 76 6.45 -0.31 -3.86
C ASN A 76 5.84 0.91 -3.14
N LEU A 77 4.96 1.62 -3.82
CA LEU A 77 4.04 2.57 -3.19
C LEU A 77 2.72 1.88 -2.88
N ARG A 78 2.12 2.25 -1.74
CA ARG A 78 0.90 1.64 -1.22
C ARG A 78 -0.07 2.73 -0.83
N LEU A 79 -1.28 2.69 -1.38
CA LEU A 79 -2.36 3.62 -1.10
C LEU A 79 -3.55 2.84 -0.51
N ILE A 80 -4.10 3.34 0.58
CA ILE A 80 -5.29 2.75 1.21
C ILE A 80 -6.53 3.19 0.45
N ILE A 81 -7.40 2.23 0.13
CA ILE A 81 -8.68 2.47 -0.52
C ILE A 81 -9.80 1.73 0.23
N VAL A 82 -11.03 2.24 0.14
CA VAL A 82 -12.23 1.57 0.67
C VAL A 82 -13.09 1.08 -0.49
N GLY A 83 -13.53 -0.16 -0.42
CA GLY A 83 -14.34 -0.81 -1.46
C GLY A 83 -15.42 -1.72 -0.88
N PRO A 84 -16.29 -2.30 -1.72
CA PRO A 84 -17.22 -3.35 -1.29
C PRO A 84 -16.50 -4.50 -0.58
N ARG A 85 -17.12 -5.10 0.44
CA ARG A 85 -16.52 -6.20 1.25
C ARG A 85 -16.22 -7.47 0.43
N ASP A 86 -16.91 -7.67 -0.67
CA ASP A 86 -16.85 -8.85 -1.53
C ASP A 86 -16.18 -8.57 -2.89
N ALA A 87 -15.53 -7.41 -3.03
CA ALA A 87 -14.85 -7.08 -4.28
C ALA A 87 -13.67 -8.04 -4.52
N ASP A 88 -13.57 -8.54 -5.75
CA ASP A 88 -12.44 -9.34 -6.19
C ASP A 88 -11.15 -8.51 -6.21
N THR A 89 -10.04 -9.16 -5.90
CA THR A 89 -8.70 -8.58 -5.93
C THR A 89 -7.82 -9.19 -7.01
N ASP A 90 -8.23 -10.31 -7.61
CA ASP A 90 -7.59 -10.88 -8.79
C ASP A 90 -8.13 -10.18 -10.05
N ILE A 91 -7.74 -8.91 -10.18
CA ILE A 91 -8.23 -8.03 -11.23
C ILE A 91 -7.18 -7.81 -12.33
N PRO A 92 -7.64 -7.55 -13.57
CA PRO A 92 -6.77 -7.11 -14.66
C PRO A 92 -5.90 -5.89 -14.30
N GLU A 93 -4.76 -5.75 -15.00
CA GLU A 93 -3.76 -4.71 -14.75
C GLU A 93 -4.32 -3.30 -14.95
N ASP A 94 -5.10 -3.10 -16.01
CA ASP A 94 -5.74 -1.82 -16.34
C ASP A 94 -6.73 -1.36 -15.25
N LEU A 95 -7.49 -2.28 -14.67
CA LEU A 95 -8.39 -1.97 -13.55
C LEU A 95 -7.60 -1.68 -12.28
N ALA A 96 -6.53 -2.43 -11.99
CA ALA A 96 -5.65 -2.16 -10.85
C ALA A 96 -4.99 -0.77 -10.96
N GLN A 97 -4.52 -0.42 -12.16
CA GLN A 97 -3.99 0.90 -12.48
C GLN A 97 -5.04 1.99 -12.26
N ALA A 98 -6.25 1.81 -12.81
CA ALA A 98 -7.33 2.79 -12.67
C ALA A 98 -7.70 3.03 -11.19
N LEU A 99 -7.74 1.98 -10.37
CA LEU A 99 -8.01 2.09 -8.94
C LEU A 99 -6.90 2.82 -8.20
N TYR A 100 -5.63 2.56 -8.53
CA TYR A 100 -4.49 3.28 -7.96
C TYR A 100 -4.53 4.76 -8.33
N GLU A 101 -4.65 5.08 -9.62
CA GLU A 101 -4.60 6.47 -10.11
C GLU A 101 -5.78 7.31 -9.61
N ARG A 102 -6.94 6.69 -9.39
CA ARG A 102 -8.11 7.36 -8.80
C ARG A 102 -7.85 7.92 -7.39
N VAL A 103 -6.98 7.27 -6.61
CA VAL A 103 -6.65 7.68 -5.24
C VAL A 103 -5.26 8.32 -5.13
N ASN A 104 -4.53 8.37 -6.23
CA ASN A 104 -3.19 8.95 -6.31
C ASN A 104 -3.29 10.48 -6.24
N CYS A 105 -2.93 11.05 -5.11
CA CYS A 105 -2.88 12.50 -4.91
C CYS A 105 -1.52 13.08 -5.31
N ASP A 106 -1.43 14.41 -5.41
CA ASP A 106 -0.19 15.10 -5.80
C ASP A 106 0.97 14.75 -4.86
N LYS A 107 0.68 14.56 -3.57
CA LYS A 107 1.71 14.16 -2.61
C LYS A 107 2.29 12.77 -2.90
N ALA A 108 1.46 11.81 -3.29
CA ALA A 108 1.90 10.48 -3.67
C ALA A 108 2.74 10.52 -4.96
N ARG A 109 2.37 11.37 -5.93
CA ARG A 109 3.15 11.61 -7.16
C ARG A 109 4.52 12.22 -6.88
N GLU A 110 4.60 13.21 -5.99
CA GLU A 110 5.87 13.79 -5.54
C GLU A 110 6.79 12.73 -4.92
N ILE A 111 6.24 11.90 -4.02
CA ILE A 111 6.99 10.81 -3.37
C ILE A 111 7.47 9.81 -4.42
N GLU A 112 6.62 9.44 -5.39
CA GLU A 112 7.02 8.56 -6.50
C GLU A 112 8.22 9.13 -7.26
N ALA A 113 8.15 10.41 -7.65
CA ALA A 113 9.25 11.06 -8.38
C ALA A 113 10.56 11.05 -7.57
N GLN A 114 10.49 11.35 -6.27
CA GLN A 114 11.65 11.31 -5.38
C GLN A 114 12.25 9.90 -5.26
N VAL A 115 11.41 8.88 -5.08
CA VAL A 115 11.83 7.48 -4.98
C VAL A 115 12.50 7.02 -6.28
N ARG A 116 11.94 7.38 -7.45
CA ARG A 116 12.54 7.04 -8.75
C ARG A 116 13.90 7.70 -8.95
N LEU A 117 14.05 8.96 -8.55
CA LEU A 117 15.35 9.65 -8.60
C LEU A 117 16.38 8.96 -7.71
N MET A 118 16.03 8.61 -6.47
CA MET A 118 16.92 7.89 -5.55
C MET A 118 17.34 6.52 -6.11
N ALA A 119 16.39 5.77 -6.69
CA ALA A 119 16.69 4.46 -7.28
C ALA A 119 17.62 4.56 -8.51
N SER A 120 17.55 5.66 -9.26
CA SER A 120 18.40 5.89 -10.44
C SER A 120 19.85 6.31 -10.11
N GLY A 121 20.07 6.86 -8.91
CA GLY A 121 21.38 7.35 -8.43
C GLY A 121 22.21 6.29 -7.69
N VAL A 122 21.64 5.12 -7.39
CA VAL A 122 22.36 3.96 -6.87
C VAL A 122 22.90 3.18 -8.07
N ARG A 123 24.08 3.56 -8.56
CA ARG A 123 24.91 2.76 -9.48
C ARG A 123 26.26 2.47 -8.84
#